data_AF-A0A1A0IWQ8-F1
#
_entry.id   AF-A0A1A0IWQ8-F1
#
_cell.length_a   1.000
_cell.length_b   1.000
_cell.length_c   1.000
_cell.angle_alpha   90.00
_cell.angle_beta   90.00
_cell.angle_gamma   90.00
#
_symmetry.space_group_name_H-M   'P 1'
#
loop_
_entity.id
_entity.type
_entity.pdbx_description
1 polymer ?
#
loop_
_entity_poly.entity_id
_entity_poly.type
_entity_poly.pdbx_seq_one_letter_code
_entity_poly.pdbx_strand_id
1 'polypeptide(L)'
;MVDDSPTPFVHESKLLMKAFDVMHPTDNENVGHEYLDREIAPGEMYRTVVEAITFNSEEPSDTTSINRCLVELMKFHRSYRVVAPRPLPELTIRRLFPTVLTFRRAPDETEVTFVGITVLEDGAPPNLGGLVSEIGTDYAMFDQAAGLQSRLDRLDPLARYVECRTDAGYALYGVGSFRDAVIHLGIACEVLFDGLLGMLMWEEGVSIDDAAEVFSGTITTRIKNEFHTRLGGTWRLDRGELGVWSTKVADVRNRVVHSGYRPSETEAVDAEAAADSLRDFTARRLSALGRKYPCTNVVFFVDQPPPQGAPTLNRAARDWLLANRESLDAKRAEHNTWREAVNAAVSRRSRL
;
A
#
# COMPACT_ATOMS: atom_id res chain seq x y z
N MET A 1 6.49 -1.91 -51.79
CA MET A 1 7.54 -1.50 -50.83
C MET A 1 7.08 -1.99 -49.48
N VAL A 2 7.68 -3.07 -49.00
CA VAL A 2 7.57 -3.46 -47.60
C VAL A 2 8.38 -2.40 -46.85
N ASP A 3 7.74 -1.76 -45.88
CA ASP A 3 8.42 -0.80 -45.01
C ASP A 3 9.41 -1.59 -44.15
N ASP A 4 10.71 -1.49 -44.48
CA ASP A 4 11.83 -2.05 -43.72
C ASP A 4 12.17 -1.18 -42.49
N SER A 5 11.23 -0.37 -42.00
CA SER A 5 11.40 0.29 -40.70
C SER A 5 11.66 -0.79 -39.65
N PRO A 6 12.78 -0.71 -38.90
CA PRO A 6 13.08 -1.71 -37.87
C PRO A 6 11.90 -1.75 -36.92
N THR A 7 11.31 -2.93 -36.74
CA THR A 7 10.23 -3.15 -35.76
C THR A 7 10.63 -2.44 -34.47
N PRO A 8 9.77 -1.58 -33.88
CA PRO A 8 10.13 -0.69 -32.77
C PRO A 8 10.73 -1.44 -31.56
N PHE A 9 10.52 -2.75 -31.49
CA PHE A 9 11.01 -3.65 -30.46
C PHE A 9 12.48 -4.11 -30.61
N VAL A 10 13.14 -3.94 -31.77
CA VAL A 10 14.50 -4.47 -31.98
C VAL A 10 15.54 -3.68 -31.17
N HIS A 11 15.38 -2.37 -31.08
CA HIS A 11 16.27 -1.55 -30.26
C HIS A 11 16.02 -1.78 -28.77
N GLU A 12 14.75 -1.93 -28.38
CA GLU A 12 14.33 -2.22 -27.01
C GLU A 12 14.82 -3.58 -26.52
N SER A 13 14.79 -4.61 -27.39
CA SER A 13 15.34 -5.93 -27.10
C SER A 13 16.85 -5.89 -26.86
N LYS A 14 17.59 -5.00 -27.55
CA LYS A 14 19.05 -4.85 -27.34
C LYS A 14 19.38 -4.19 -26.01
N LEU A 15 18.64 -3.16 -25.61
CA LEU A 15 18.81 -2.52 -24.29
C LEU A 15 18.45 -3.47 -23.15
N LEU A 16 17.39 -4.26 -23.29
CA LEU A 16 17.01 -5.27 -22.30
C LEU A 16 18.07 -6.37 -22.15
N MET A 17 18.66 -6.84 -23.26
CA MET A 17 19.76 -7.80 -23.21
C MET A 17 21.02 -7.21 -22.57
N LYS A 18 21.38 -5.96 -22.87
CA LYS A 18 22.51 -5.29 -22.20
C LYS A 18 22.28 -5.11 -20.70
N ALA A 19 21.06 -4.77 -20.29
CA ALA A 19 20.70 -4.69 -18.88
C ALA A 19 20.82 -6.05 -18.20
N PHE A 20 20.42 -7.13 -18.88
CA PHE A 20 20.63 -8.50 -18.40
C PHE A 20 22.13 -8.83 -18.24
N ASP A 21 22.96 -8.50 -19.23
CA ASP A 21 24.42 -8.76 -19.19
C ASP A 21 25.10 -8.02 -18.03
N VAL A 22 24.63 -6.81 -17.68
CA VAL A 22 25.11 -6.05 -16.51
C VAL A 22 24.67 -6.68 -15.18
N MET A 23 23.46 -7.25 -15.12
CA MET A 23 22.97 -7.95 -13.92
C MET A 23 23.61 -9.34 -13.76
N HIS A 24 24.07 -9.95 -14.85
CA HIS A 24 24.69 -11.27 -14.88
C HIS A 24 26.04 -11.26 -15.63
N PRO A 25 27.07 -10.59 -15.08
CA PRO A 25 28.37 -10.53 -15.73
C PRO A 25 28.95 -11.94 -15.87
N THR A 26 29.31 -12.34 -17.09
CA THR A 26 30.13 -13.53 -17.30
C THR A 26 31.54 -13.27 -16.77
N ASP A 27 32.19 -14.29 -16.18
CA ASP A 27 33.54 -14.24 -15.62
C ASP A 27 34.57 -13.69 -16.63
N ASN A 28 34.71 -12.37 -16.71
CA ASN A 28 35.85 -11.56 -17.20
C ASN A 28 35.50 -10.10 -17.56
N GLU A 29 34.23 -9.71 -17.57
CA GLU A 29 33.85 -8.31 -17.82
C GLU A 29 33.06 -7.75 -16.65
N ASN A 30 33.73 -6.94 -15.83
CA ASN A 30 33.07 -6.16 -14.78
C ASN A 30 32.38 -4.97 -15.45
N VAL A 31 31.29 -5.24 -16.18
CA VAL A 31 30.49 -4.24 -16.87
C VAL A 31 29.62 -3.56 -15.83
N GLY A 32 30.21 -2.64 -15.06
CA GLY A 32 29.49 -1.87 -14.06
C GLY A 32 28.35 -1.04 -14.68
N HIS A 33 27.40 -0.60 -13.86
CA HIS A 33 26.27 0.23 -14.29
C HIS A 33 26.67 1.47 -15.14
N GLU A 34 27.90 1.99 -14.94
CA GLU A 34 28.48 3.07 -15.75
C GLU A 34 28.55 2.78 -17.26
N TYR A 35 28.55 1.52 -17.68
CA TYR A 35 28.54 1.14 -19.10
C TYR A 35 27.17 1.38 -19.74
N LEU A 36 26.08 1.10 -19.01
CA LEU A 36 24.72 1.42 -19.47
C LEU A 36 24.51 2.93 -19.55
N ASP A 37 25.02 3.68 -18.57
CA ASP A 37 24.90 5.14 -18.53
C ASP A 37 25.56 5.86 -19.71
N ARG A 38 26.61 5.26 -20.30
CA ARG A 38 27.30 5.82 -21.48
C ARG A 38 26.60 5.52 -22.80
N GLU A 39 25.82 4.46 -22.83
CA GLU A 39 25.09 3.98 -24.01
C GLU A 39 23.68 4.58 -24.11
N ILE A 40 23.11 5.01 -22.98
CA ILE A 40 21.84 5.74 -22.93
C ILE A 40 22.09 7.19 -23.38
N ALA A 41 21.53 7.58 -24.52
CA ALA A 41 21.73 8.94 -25.03
C ALA A 41 21.09 9.99 -24.10
N PRO A 42 21.66 11.21 -24.00
CA PRO A 42 21.02 12.29 -23.24
C PRO A 42 19.59 12.55 -23.74
N GLY A 43 18.59 12.29 -22.89
CA GLY A 43 17.17 12.42 -23.23
C GLY A 43 16.45 11.11 -23.60
N GLU A 44 17.13 9.96 -23.58
CA GLU A 44 16.48 8.66 -23.70
C GLU A 44 15.67 8.32 -22.45
N MET A 45 14.52 7.67 -22.68
CA MET A 45 13.57 7.29 -21.65
C MET A 45 14.16 6.17 -20.77
N TYR A 46 14.41 6.45 -19.49
CA TYR A 46 14.80 5.43 -18.52
C TYR A 46 13.73 4.34 -18.43
N ARG A 47 14.19 3.08 -18.44
CA ARG A 47 13.34 1.91 -18.18
C ARG A 47 13.85 1.23 -16.92
N THR A 48 13.00 1.14 -15.90
CA THR A 48 13.28 0.27 -14.76
C THR A 48 13.21 -1.17 -15.24
N VAL A 49 14.36 -1.86 -15.20
CA VAL A 49 14.42 -3.30 -15.39
C VAL A 49 14.31 -3.94 -14.01
N VAL A 50 13.37 -4.87 -13.87
CA VAL A 50 13.21 -5.67 -12.65
C VAL A 50 13.52 -7.11 -12.98
N GLU A 51 14.56 -7.64 -12.34
CA GLU A 51 14.78 -9.08 -12.30
C GLU A 51 13.93 -9.67 -11.17
N ALA A 52 13.16 -10.71 -11.47
CA ALA A 52 12.34 -11.41 -10.48
C ALA A 52 12.56 -12.92 -10.60
N ILE A 53 13.00 -13.52 -9.50
CA ILE A 53 13.32 -14.94 -9.42
C ILE A 53 12.22 -15.66 -8.64
N THR A 54 11.74 -16.78 -9.16
CA THR A 54 10.82 -17.68 -8.46
C THR A 54 11.24 -19.13 -8.67
N PHE A 55 10.89 -19.99 -7.72
CA PHE A 55 11.12 -21.42 -7.80
C PHE A 55 9.84 -22.12 -8.27
N ASN A 56 9.99 -23.17 -9.08
CA ASN A 56 8.90 -24.06 -9.41
C ASN A 56 8.90 -25.21 -8.40
N SER A 57 7.78 -25.41 -7.70
CA SER A 57 7.55 -26.64 -6.95
C SER A 57 7.26 -27.80 -7.93
N GLU A 58 7.57 -29.02 -7.51
CA GLU A 58 7.13 -30.24 -8.24
C GLU A 58 5.61 -30.40 -8.22
N GLU A 59 4.95 -29.85 -7.20
CA GLU A 59 3.49 -29.85 -7.11
C GLU A 59 2.88 -28.83 -8.09
N PRO A 60 1.85 -29.23 -8.86
CA PRO A 60 1.14 -28.32 -9.75
C PRO A 60 0.50 -27.19 -8.95
N SER A 61 0.81 -25.97 -9.33
CA SER A 61 0.19 -24.75 -8.79
C SER A 61 -0.70 -24.14 -9.86
N ASP A 62 -1.87 -23.66 -9.44
CA ASP A 62 -2.78 -22.88 -10.30
C ASP A 62 -2.17 -21.53 -10.73
N THR A 63 -1.05 -21.13 -10.13
CA THR A 63 -0.37 -19.86 -10.39
C THR A 63 0.91 -20.08 -11.18
N THR A 64 1.01 -19.47 -12.36
CA THR A 64 2.24 -19.52 -13.18
C THR A 64 3.40 -18.82 -12.48
N SER A 65 4.64 -19.22 -12.80
CA SER A 65 5.87 -18.62 -12.27
C SER A 65 5.91 -17.11 -12.49
N ILE A 66 5.51 -16.65 -13.69
CA ILE A 66 5.44 -15.23 -14.00
C ILE A 66 4.39 -14.50 -13.16
N ASN A 67 3.22 -15.10 -12.90
CA ASN A 67 2.21 -14.48 -12.04
C ASN A 67 2.72 -14.32 -10.60
N ARG A 68 3.51 -15.27 -10.07
CA ARG A 68 4.13 -15.12 -8.75
C ARG A 68 5.07 -13.91 -8.70
N CYS A 69 5.96 -13.78 -9.70
CA CYS A 69 6.86 -12.63 -9.81
C CYS A 69 6.09 -11.30 -9.94
N LEU A 70 5.05 -11.27 -10.77
CA LEU A 70 4.23 -10.08 -10.98
C LEU A 70 3.48 -9.65 -9.71
N VAL A 71 2.95 -10.61 -8.93
CA VAL A 71 2.30 -10.31 -7.64
C VAL A 71 3.28 -9.65 -6.68
N GLU A 72 4.50 -10.17 -6.54
CA GLU A 72 5.49 -9.57 -5.64
C GLU A 72 5.99 -8.20 -6.13
N LEU A 73 6.17 -8.02 -7.44
CA LEU A 73 6.48 -6.71 -8.03
C LEU A 73 5.37 -5.69 -7.76
N MET A 74 4.10 -6.08 -7.93
CA MET A 74 2.98 -5.19 -7.63
C MET A 74 2.89 -4.85 -6.14
N LYS A 75 3.12 -5.81 -5.24
CA LYS A 75 3.17 -5.57 -3.78
C LYS A 75 4.30 -4.60 -3.40
N PHE A 76 5.50 -4.82 -3.94
CA PHE A 76 6.63 -3.92 -3.72
C PHE A 76 6.30 -2.52 -4.21
N HIS A 77 5.82 -2.40 -5.45
CA HIS A 77 5.48 -1.12 -6.04
C HIS A 77 4.38 -0.40 -5.23
N ARG A 78 3.36 -1.12 -4.78
CA ARG A 78 2.29 -0.57 -3.93
C ARG A 78 2.84 0.06 -2.65
N SER A 79 3.81 -0.60 -2.02
CA SER A 79 4.50 -0.09 -0.83
C SER A 79 5.46 1.06 -1.15
N TYR A 80 6.15 0.98 -2.28
CA TYR A 80 7.03 2.06 -2.78
C TYR A 80 6.25 3.36 -3.00
N ARG A 81 5.04 3.30 -3.57
CA ARG A 81 4.17 4.47 -3.80
C ARG A 81 3.87 5.26 -2.54
N VAL A 82 3.80 4.59 -1.39
CA VAL A 82 3.50 5.21 -0.11
C VAL A 82 4.71 5.96 0.45
N VAL A 83 5.91 5.40 0.30
CA VAL A 83 7.15 6.01 0.80
C VAL A 83 7.74 7.03 -0.18
N ALA A 84 7.35 6.95 -1.46
CA ALA A 84 7.81 7.87 -2.49
C ALA A 84 7.32 9.30 -2.23
N PRO A 85 8.16 10.32 -2.47
CA PRO A 85 7.81 11.73 -2.23
C PRO A 85 6.84 12.31 -3.27
N ARG A 86 6.31 11.47 -4.18
CA ARG A 86 5.49 11.92 -5.33
C ARG A 86 4.29 11.00 -5.52
N PRO A 87 3.14 11.53 -5.98
CA PRO A 87 2.00 10.69 -6.30
C PRO A 87 2.30 9.80 -7.51
N LEU A 88 2.27 8.49 -7.30
CA LEU A 88 2.55 7.48 -8.32
C LEU A 88 1.28 6.67 -8.63
N PRO A 89 1.00 6.35 -9.92
CA PRO A 89 -0.09 5.45 -10.27
C PRO A 89 0.20 4.05 -9.73
N GLU A 90 -0.83 3.25 -9.44
CA GLU A 90 -0.62 1.84 -9.12
C GLU A 90 -0.04 1.08 -10.31
N LEU A 91 0.93 0.18 -10.08
CA LEU A 91 1.42 -0.70 -11.13
C LEU A 91 0.41 -1.81 -11.36
N THR A 92 -0.03 -1.95 -12.61
CA THR A 92 -0.95 -3.00 -13.05
C THR A 92 -0.35 -3.69 -14.26
N ILE A 93 -0.85 -4.89 -14.61
CA ILE A 93 -0.41 -5.60 -15.83
C ILE A 93 -0.56 -4.68 -17.06
N ARG A 94 -1.64 -3.90 -17.14
CA ARG A 94 -1.90 -2.94 -18.23
C ARG A 94 -0.94 -1.74 -18.26
N ARG A 95 -0.23 -1.47 -17.16
CA ARG A 95 0.78 -0.41 -17.04
C ARG A 95 2.21 -0.97 -17.13
N LEU A 96 2.37 -2.28 -17.06
CA LEU A 96 3.65 -2.94 -17.33
C LEU A 96 3.94 -2.92 -18.82
N PHE A 97 5.23 -2.94 -19.14
CA PHE A 97 5.65 -3.19 -20.51
C PHE A 97 5.13 -4.57 -20.94
N PRO A 98 4.54 -4.71 -22.14
CA PRO A 98 3.81 -5.92 -22.51
C PRO A 98 4.74 -7.11 -22.76
N THR A 99 6.06 -6.96 -22.68
CA THR A 99 7.04 -7.98 -23.04
C THR A 99 7.92 -8.33 -21.85
N VAL A 100 7.96 -9.62 -21.48
CA VAL A 100 8.80 -10.15 -20.41
C VAL A 100 9.75 -11.21 -20.99
N LEU A 101 11.06 -11.01 -20.80
CA LEU A 101 12.07 -12.00 -21.12
C LEU A 101 12.10 -13.05 -20.01
N THR A 102 11.99 -14.33 -20.38
CA THR A 102 11.93 -15.44 -19.43
C THR A 102 13.17 -16.30 -19.54
N PHE A 103 13.76 -16.61 -18.40
CA PHE A 103 14.96 -17.44 -18.28
C PHE A 103 14.72 -18.56 -17.28
N ARG A 104 15.49 -19.65 -17.40
CA ARG A 104 15.47 -20.80 -16.49
C ARG A 104 16.90 -21.20 -16.14
N ARG A 105 17.09 -21.59 -14.88
CA ARG A 105 18.35 -22.15 -14.37
C ARG A 105 18.03 -23.30 -13.43
N ALA A 106 18.68 -24.45 -13.59
CA ALA A 106 18.59 -25.51 -12.59
C ALA A 106 19.37 -25.11 -11.30
N PRO A 107 19.00 -25.60 -10.11
CA PRO A 107 19.67 -25.20 -8.86
C PRO A 107 21.18 -25.47 -8.82
N ASP A 108 21.64 -26.47 -9.57
CA ASP A 108 23.03 -26.93 -9.69
C ASP A 108 23.75 -26.38 -10.93
N GLU A 109 23.06 -25.61 -11.78
CA GLU A 109 23.63 -24.98 -12.97
C GLU A 109 24.04 -23.53 -12.67
N THR A 110 25.21 -23.13 -13.15
CA THR A 110 25.65 -21.74 -13.15
C THR A 110 25.08 -20.96 -14.33
N GLU A 111 24.80 -21.64 -15.44
CA GLU A 111 24.32 -21.03 -16.68
C GLU A 111 22.81 -20.79 -16.66
N VAL A 112 22.40 -19.62 -17.15
CA VAL A 112 21.00 -19.23 -17.30
C VAL A 112 20.58 -19.50 -18.74
N THR A 113 19.56 -20.33 -18.94
CA THR A 113 19.02 -20.65 -20.27
C THR A 113 17.85 -19.72 -20.61
N PHE A 114 17.92 -19.04 -21.75
CA PHE A 114 16.79 -18.27 -22.27
C PHE A 114 15.65 -19.21 -22.68
N VAL A 115 14.46 -18.98 -22.12
CA VAL A 115 13.26 -19.79 -22.40
C VAL A 115 12.44 -19.18 -23.51
N GLY A 116 12.29 -17.86 -23.50
CA GLY A 116 11.49 -17.16 -24.50
C GLY A 116 10.98 -15.79 -24.05
N ILE A 117 10.16 -15.20 -24.91
CA ILE A 117 9.51 -13.92 -24.70
C ILE A 117 8.03 -14.17 -24.39
N THR A 118 7.57 -13.72 -23.23
CA THR A 118 6.15 -13.76 -22.85
C THR A 118 5.52 -12.40 -23.08
N VAL A 119 4.40 -12.35 -23.82
CA VAL A 119 3.61 -11.13 -23.96
C VAL A 119 2.51 -11.12 -22.89
N LEU A 120 2.48 -10.08 -22.06
CA LEU A 120 1.43 -9.84 -21.08
C LEU A 120 0.19 -9.30 -21.83
N GLU A 121 -0.68 -10.19 -22.31
CA GLU A 121 -1.89 -9.81 -23.04
C GLU A 121 -2.93 -9.13 -22.13
N ASP A 122 -3.35 -7.90 -22.50
CA ASP A 122 -4.70 -7.38 -22.23
C ASP A 122 -5.06 -6.20 -23.19
N GLY A 123 -5.20 -6.51 -24.48
CA GLY A 123 -6.09 -5.81 -25.44
C GLY A 123 -5.88 -4.33 -25.83
N ALA A 124 -4.94 -3.58 -25.27
CA ALA A 124 -4.64 -2.22 -25.72
C ALA A 124 -3.15 -1.89 -25.58
N PRO A 125 -2.55 -1.10 -26.51
CA PRO A 125 -1.23 -0.54 -26.27
C PRO A 125 -1.28 0.26 -24.96
N PRO A 126 -0.32 0.09 -24.04
CA PRO A 126 -0.31 0.85 -22.81
C PRO A 126 -0.31 2.33 -23.17
N ASN A 127 -1.29 3.09 -22.65
CA ASN A 127 -1.11 4.53 -22.51
C ASN A 127 0.04 4.69 -21.52
N LEU A 128 1.26 4.72 -22.06
CA LEU A 128 2.48 5.15 -21.37
C LEU A 128 2.32 6.64 -21.07
N GLY A 129 1.40 6.97 -20.16
CA GLY A 129 1.30 8.30 -19.58
C GLY A 129 2.66 8.67 -19.01
N GLY A 130 3.04 9.94 -19.22
CA GLY A 130 4.39 10.46 -19.05
C GLY A 130 5.19 9.80 -17.93
N LEU A 131 6.34 9.27 -18.32
CA LEU A 131 7.35 8.67 -17.46
C LEU A 131 7.52 9.48 -16.17
N VAL A 132 7.19 8.85 -15.05
CA VAL A 132 7.52 9.40 -13.75
C VAL A 132 8.97 9.04 -13.44
N SER A 133 9.65 10.04 -12.88
CA SER A 133 11.05 10.11 -12.44
C SER A 133 11.67 8.81 -11.94
N GLU A 134 12.98 8.69 -12.19
CA GLU A 134 13.92 7.76 -11.55
C GLU A 134 13.41 7.28 -10.19
N ILE A 135 13.25 5.96 -10.05
CA ILE A 135 13.17 5.34 -8.72
C ILE A 135 14.47 5.75 -8.02
N GLY A 136 14.37 6.59 -7.00
CA GLY A 136 15.54 7.05 -6.27
C GLY A 136 16.39 5.86 -5.85
N THR A 137 17.70 5.92 -6.08
CA THR A 137 18.67 4.87 -5.72
C THR A 137 18.95 4.80 -4.22
N ASP A 138 18.09 5.43 -3.40
CA ASP A 138 18.20 5.44 -1.95
C ASP A 138 17.76 4.08 -1.39
N TYR A 139 18.73 3.24 -1.05
CA TYR A 139 18.51 1.95 -0.39
C TYR A 139 17.64 2.07 0.88
N ALA A 140 17.66 3.22 1.58
CA ALA A 140 16.80 3.43 2.74
C ALA A 140 15.31 3.47 2.35
N MET A 141 14.97 3.91 1.14
CA MET A 141 13.59 3.86 0.64
C MET A 141 13.16 2.42 0.34
N PHE A 142 14.06 1.57 -0.15
CA PHE A 142 13.76 0.15 -0.38
C PHE A 142 13.48 -0.58 0.94
N ASP A 143 14.28 -0.34 1.97
CA ASP A 143 14.04 -0.91 3.30
C ASP A 143 12.72 -0.43 3.90
N GLN A 144 12.38 0.85 3.72
CA GLN A 144 11.09 1.41 4.15
C GLN A 144 9.91 0.78 3.38
N ALA A 145 10.04 0.62 2.06
CA ALA A 145 9.03 -0.02 1.22
C ALA A 145 8.84 -1.50 1.62
N ALA A 146 9.92 -2.24 1.86
CA ALA A 146 9.86 -3.62 2.34
C ALA A 146 9.20 -3.72 3.72
N GLY A 147 9.56 -2.82 4.65
CA GLY A 147 8.92 -2.71 5.96
C GLY A 147 7.42 -2.45 5.86
N LEU A 148 7.01 -1.53 4.99
CA LEU A 148 5.60 -1.23 4.76
C LEU A 148 4.86 -2.40 4.08
N GLN A 149 5.46 -3.05 3.08
CA GLN A 149 4.88 -4.24 2.44
C GLN A 149 4.58 -5.31 3.48
N SER A 150 5.54 -5.57 4.36
CA SER A 150 5.41 -6.50 5.49
C SER A 150 4.19 -6.18 6.38
N ARG A 151 3.87 -4.90 6.56
CA ARG A 151 2.69 -4.45 7.33
C ARG A 151 1.39 -4.60 6.54
N LEU A 152 1.40 -4.29 5.24
CA LEU A 152 0.25 -4.47 4.36
C LEU A 152 -0.15 -5.93 4.24
N ASP A 153 0.82 -6.83 4.08
CA ASP A 153 0.61 -8.30 4.04
C ASP A 153 0.01 -8.81 5.36
N ARG A 154 0.34 -8.15 6.48
CA ARG A 154 -0.24 -8.43 7.80
C ARG A 154 -1.48 -7.60 8.10
N LEU A 155 -2.14 -7.04 7.10
CA LEU A 155 -3.41 -6.33 7.24
C LEU A 155 -3.38 -5.18 8.27
N ASP A 156 -2.20 -4.57 8.49
CA ASP A 156 -2.02 -3.49 9.45
C ASP A 156 -2.97 -2.32 9.13
N PRO A 157 -3.82 -1.91 10.08
CA PRO A 157 -4.79 -0.83 9.90
C PRO A 157 -4.20 0.48 9.38
N LEU A 158 -3.04 0.87 9.90
CA LEU A 158 -2.44 2.14 9.57
C LEU A 158 -1.75 2.08 8.22
N ALA A 159 -1.06 0.98 7.90
CA ALA A 159 -0.47 0.78 6.58
C ALA A 159 -1.56 0.89 5.49
N ARG A 160 -2.72 0.28 5.71
CA ARG A 160 -3.87 0.37 4.79
C ARG A 160 -4.49 1.76 4.73
N TYR A 161 -4.58 2.47 5.86
CA TYR A 161 -4.99 3.87 5.87
C TYR A 161 -4.07 4.71 4.99
N VAL A 162 -2.75 4.58 5.18
CA VAL A 162 -1.76 5.36 4.44
C VAL A 162 -1.81 5.01 2.96
N GLU A 163 -1.96 3.73 2.61
CA GLU A 163 -2.14 3.30 1.23
C GLU A 163 -3.36 3.94 0.56
N CYS A 164 -4.52 3.93 1.23
CA CYS A 164 -5.72 4.60 0.73
C CYS A 164 -5.54 6.12 0.65
N ARG A 165 -4.78 6.73 1.57
CA ARG A 165 -4.39 8.15 1.51
C ARG A 165 -3.49 8.45 0.32
N THR A 166 -2.56 7.55 -0.02
CA THR A 166 -1.70 7.66 -1.20
C THR A 166 -2.51 7.58 -2.49
N ASP A 167 -3.49 6.67 -2.57
CA ASP A 167 -4.41 6.60 -3.70
C ASP A 167 -5.23 7.89 -3.84
N ALA A 168 -5.73 8.43 -2.72
CA ALA A 168 -6.39 9.73 -2.71
C ALA A 168 -5.48 10.87 -3.18
N GLY A 169 -4.22 10.90 -2.73
CA GLY A 169 -3.24 11.90 -3.13
C GLY A 169 -2.91 11.83 -4.61
N TYR A 170 -2.80 10.61 -5.17
CA TYR A 170 -2.64 10.43 -6.61
C TYR A 170 -3.87 10.90 -7.39
N ALA A 171 -5.07 10.55 -6.93
CA ALA A 171 -6.31 11.02 -7.55
C ALA A 171 -6.39 12.56 -7.54
N LEU A 172 -6.08 13.19 -6.40
CA LEU A 172 -6.17 14.64 -6.22
C LEU A 172 -5.09 15.40 -7.01
N TYR A 173 -3.82 15.09 -6.75
CA TYR A 173 -2.68 15.87 -7.25
C TYR A 173 -2.06 15.30 -8.52
N GLY A 174 -2.18 14.00 -8.75
CA GLY A 174 -1.59 13.32 -9.91
C GLY A 174 -2.45 13.43 -11.18
N VAL A 175 -3.76 13.19 -11.06
CA VAL A 175 -4.67 13.14 -12.22
C VAL A 175 -5.82 14.14 -12.16
N GLY A 176 -6.00 14.87 -11.06
CA GLY A 176 -7.09 15.84 -10.90
C GLY A 176 -8.48 15.21 -10.82
N SER A 177 -8.59 13.94 -10.42
CA SER A 177 -9.86 13.25 -10.19
C SER A 177 -10.35 13.49 -8.77
N PHE A 178 -11.03 14.62 -8.56
CA PHE A 178 -11.59 15.00 -7.25
C PHE A 178 -12.62 14.00 -6.72
N ARG A 179 -13.33 13.33 -7.64
CA ARG A 179 -14.30 12.28 -7.28
C ARG A 179 -13.60 11.09 -6.62
N ASP A 180 -12.57 10.58 -7.27
CA ASP A 180 -11.84 9.41 -6.78
C ASP A 180 -11.08 9.76 -5.50
N ALA A 181 -10.52 10.97 -5.42
CA ALA A 181 -9.86 11.47 -4.21
C ALA A 181 -10.79 11.41 -3.00
N VAL A 182 -12.01 11.96 -3.10
CA VAL A 182 -12.99 11.94 -2.00
C VAL A 182 -13.43 10.52 -1.64
N ILE A 183 -13.59 9.62 -2.62
CA ILE A 183 -13.92 8.21 -2.37
C ILE A 183 -12.79 7.54 -1.58
N HIS A 184 -11.55 7.67 -2.03
CA HIS A 184 -10.38 7.09 -1.37
C HIS A 184 -10.16 7.66 0.02
N LEU A 185 -10.41 8.96 0.25
CA LEU A 185 -10.37 9.57 1.59
C LEU A 185 -11.44 8.98 2.51
N GLY A 186 -12.66 8.77 2.01
CA GLY A 186 -13.72 8.10 2.75
C GLY A 186 -13.32 6.68 3.17
N ILE A 187 -12.79 5.89 2.22
CA ILE A 187 -12.28 4.54 2.47
C ILE A 187 -11.14 4.58 3.50
N ALA A 188 -10.19 5.51 3.37
CA ALA A 188 -9.09 5.65 4.32
C ALA A 188 -9.61 5.87 5.74
N CYS A 189 -10.53 6.82 5.96
CA CYS A 189 -11.10 7.07 7.28
C CYS A 189 -11.84 5.85 7.85
N GLU A 190 -12.59 5.11 7.03
CA GLU A 190 -13.28 3.88 7.46
C GLU A 190 -12.27 2.79 7.87
N VAL A 191 -11.23 2.57 7.06
CA VAL A 191 -10.14 1.64 7.36
C VAL A 191 -9.43 2.00 8.66
N LEU A 192 -9.14 3.28 8.88
CA LEU A 192 -8.53 3.78 10.12
C LEU A 192 -9.39 3.46 11.32
N PHE A 193 -10.68 3.78 11.26
CA PHE A 193 -11.59 3.55 12.38
C PHE A 193 -11.80 2.07 12.67
N ASP A 194 -12.09 1.27 11.64
CA ASP A 194 -12.38 -0.14 11.85
C ASP A 194 -11.15 -0.90 12.32
N GLY A 195 -9.98 -0.59 11.77
CA GLY A 195 -8.75 -1.22 12.18
C GLY A 195 -8.30 -0.77 13.57
N LEU A 196 -8.46 0.51 13.92
CA LEU A 196 -8.17 0.97 15.29
C LEU A 196 -9.14 0.35 16.30
N LEU A 197 -10.44 0.36 16.03
CA LEU A 197 -11.43 -0.24 16.91
C LEU A 197 -11.16 -1.74 17.08
N GLY A 198 -10.82 -2.44 16.00
CA GLY A 198 -10.45 -3.86 16.05
C GLY A 198 -9.27 -4.11 16.99
N MET A 199 -8.20 -3.34 16.87
CA MET A 199 -7.03 -3.42 17.75
C MET A 199 -7.39 -3.15 19.22
N LEU A 200 -8.18 -2.12 19.49
CA LEU A 200 -8.60 -1.78 20.85
C LEU A 200 -9.45 -2.90 21.48
N MET A 201 -10.41 -3.45 20.73
CA MET A 201 -11.28 -4.53 21.21
C MET A 201 -10.51 -5.83 21.43
N TRP A 202 -9.56 -6.15 20.53
CA TRP A 202 -8.68 -7.29 20.70
C TRP A 202 -7.82 -7.17 21.96
N GLU A 203 -7.21 -6.00 22.19
CA GLU A 203 -6.37 -5.76 23.38
C GLU A 203 -7.18 -5.74 24.68
N GLU A 204 -8.48 -5.41 24.61
CA GLU A 204 -9.45 -5.56 25.72
C GLU A 204 -9.93 -6.99 25.94
N GLY A 205 -9.58 -7.94 25.05
CA GLY A 205 -10.03 -9.33 25.13
C GLY A 205 -11.51 -9.52 24.78
N VAL A 206 -12.09 -8.63 23.96
CA VAL A 206 -13.49 -8.76 23.53
C VAL A 206 -13.67 -10.05 22.70
N SER A 207 -14.76 -10.78 22.99
CA SER A 207 -15.07 -12.02 22.29
C SER A 207 -15.36 -11.78 20.81
N ILE A 208 -15.16 -12.80 19.97
CA ILE A 208 -15.42 -12.73 18.53
C ILE A 208 -16.89 -12.38 18.24
N ASP A 209 -17.83 -12.93 19.01
CA ASP A 209 -19.26 -12.71 18.80
C ASP A 209 -19.70 -11.30 19.20
N ASP A 210 -19.21 -10.78 20.34
CA ASP A 210 -19.50 -9.41 20.76
C ASP A 210 -18.87 -8.40 19.79
N ALA A 211 -17.65 -8.66 19.33
CA ALA A 211 -17.02 -7.84 18.32
C ALA A 211 -17.78 -7.89 16.99
N ALA A 212 -18.23 -9.06 16.56
CA ALA A 212 -19.02 -9.20 15.34
C ALA A 212 -20.35 -8.43 15.43
N GLU A 213 -20.98 -8.35 16.60
CA GLU A 213 -22.17 -7.52 16.80
C GLU A 213 -21.86 -6.04 16.55
N VAL A 214 -20.79 -5.52 17.14
CA VAL A 214 -20.33 -4.15 16.95
C VAL A 214 -20.00 -3.87 15.47
N PHE A 215 -19.27 -4.77 14.82
CA PHE A 215 -18.87 -4.63 13.41
C PHE A 215 -20.01 -4.84 12.41
N SER A 216 -21.15 -5.38 12.84
CA SER A 216 -22.36 -5.48 12.00
C SER A 216 -23.11 -4.13 11.88
N GLY A 217 -22.82 -3.17 12.76
CA GLY A 217 -23.41 -1.82 12.69
C GLY A 217 -22.85 -0.97 11.55
N THR A 218 -23.39 0.24 11.38
CA THR A 218 -22.76 1.24 10.49
C THR A 218 -21.52 1.84 11.14
N ILE A 219 -20.58 2.35 10.33
CA ILE A 219 -19.40 3.06 10.84
C ILE A 219 -19.79 4.21 11.77
N THR A 220 -20.84 4.96 11.44
CA THR A 220 -21.35 6.06 12.25
C THR A 220 -21.84 5.60 13.61
N THR A 221 -22.52 4.45 13.68
CA THR A 221 -22.95 3.84 14.94
C THR A 221 -21.74 3.42 15.78
N ARG A 222 -20.75 2.76 15.17
CA ARG A 222 -19.52 2.36 15.85
C ARG A 222 -18.77 3.54 16.45
N ILE A 223 -18.58 4.61 15.68
CA ILE A 223 -17.88 5.81 16.15
C ILE A 223 -18.57 6.40 17.39
N LYS A 224 -19.91 6.50 17.38
CA LYS A 224 -20.67 7.08 18.49
C LYS A 224 -20.60 6.22 19.76
N ASN A 225 -20.69 4.91 19.61
CA ASN A 225 -20.89 4.01 20.74
C ASN A 225 -19.59 3.47 21.33
N GLU A 226 -18.58 3.24 20.48
CA GLU A 226 -17.41 2.46 20.88
C GLU A 226 -16.18 3.28 21.22
N PHE A 227 -16.02 4.45 20.60
CA PHE A 227 -14.79 5.22 20.73
C PHE A 227 -14.76 6.09 21.98
N HIS A 228 -15.91 6.58 22.46
CA HIS A 228 -15.95 7.37 23.70
C HIS A 228 -15.50 6.55 24.92
N THR A 229 -15.99 5.32 25.04
CA THR A 229 -15.65 4.43 26.17
C THR A 229 -14.19 3.98 26.14
N ARG A 230 -13.61 3.88 24.93
CA ARG A 230 -12.24 3.39 24.74
C ARG A 230 -11.19 4.48 24.74
N LEU A 231 -11.42 5.55 23.97
CA LEU A 231 -10.46 6.62 23.73
C LEU A 231 -10.76 7.90 24.51
N GLY A 232 -11.91 7.97 25.19
CA GLY A 232 -12.37 9.18 25.88
C GLY A 232 -12.68 10.32 24.91
N GLY A 233 -12.98 11.50 25.46
CA GLY A 233 -13.29 12.69 24.66
C GLY A 233 -14.69 12.67 24.02
N THR A 234 -14.98 13.67 23.19
CA THR A 234 -16.31 13.91 22.61
C THR A 234 -16.36 13.44 21.17
N TRP A 235 -17.11 12.36 20.91
CA TRP A 235 -17.27 11.74 19.58
C TRP A 235 -18.61 12.13 18.95
N ARG A 236 -18.77 13.42 18.66
CA ARG A 236 -20.01 13.97 18.12
C ARG A 236 -19.86 14.39 16.67
N LEU A 237 -20.80 13.98 15.82
CA LEU A 237 -20.82 14.32 14.39
C LEU A 237 -21.22 15.78 14.10
N ASP A 238 -21.68 16.53 15.11
CA ASP A 238 -22.13 17.92 14.93
C ASP A 238 -21.05 18.96 15.28
N ARG A 239 -19.88 18.53 15.78
CA ARG A 239 -18.83 19.44 16.27
C ARG A 239 -17.45 18.78 16.30
N GLY A 240 -16.41 19.58 16.40
CA GLY A 240 -15.02 19.11 16.51
C GLY A 240 -14.55 18.37 15.25
N GLU A 241 -13.46 17.63 15.38
CA GLU A 241 -12.80 16.93 14.26
C GLU A 241 -13.73 15.90 13.60
N LEU A 242 -14.59 15.24 14.39
CA LEU A 242 -15.55 14.29 13.86
C LEU A 242 -16.69 14.98 13.07
N GLY A 243 -17.14 16.16 13.49
CA GLY A 243 -18.12 16.93 12.71
C GLY A 243 -17.54 17.47 11.40
N VAL A 244 -16.28 17.89 11.42
CA VAL A 244 -15.54 18.29 10.20
C VAL A 244 -15.42 17.09 9.25
N TRP A 245 -14.99 15.93 9.75
CA TRP A 245 -14.96 14.69 8.96
C TRP A 245 -16.33 14.32 8.38
N SER A 246 -17.39 14.36 9.20
CA SER A 246 -18.75 14.02 8.76
C SER A 246 -19.17 14.89 7.58
N THR A 247 -18.96 16.20 7.69
CA THR A 247 -19.40 17.17 6.67
C THR A 247 -18.51 17.16 5.42
N LYS A 248 -17.19 17.08 5.61
CA LYS A 248 -16.21 17.28 4.52
C LYS A 248 -15.80 15.98 3.82
N VAL A 249 -15.89 14.85 4.50
CA VAL A 249 -15.51 13.55 3.93
C VAL A 249 -16.75 12.69 3.72
N ALA A 250 -17.45 12.32 4.79
CA ALA A 250 -18.52 11.32 4.72
C ALA A 250 -19.69 11.80 3.85
N ASP A 251 -20.19 13.03 4.06
CA ASP A 251 -21.31 13.58 3.31
C ASP A 251 -20.95 13.82 1.83
N VAL A 252 -19.74 14.31 1.55
CA VAL A 252 -19.28 14.52 0.17
C VAL A 252 -19.13 13.19 -0.55
N ARG A 253 -18.51 12.19 0.08
CA ARG A 253 -18.41 10.82 -0.45
C ARG A 253 -19.77 10.21 -0.70
N ASN A 254 -20.73 10.39 0.22
CA ASN A 254 -22.08 9.88 0.05
C ASN A 254 -22.80 10.54 -1.13
N ARG A 255 -22.68 11.86 -1.32
CA ARG A 255 -23.19 12.53 -2.53
C ARG A 255 -22.50 11.99 -3.79
N VAL A 256 -21.19 11.82 -3.77
CA VAL A 256 -20.45 11.26 -4.92
C VAL A 256 -20.99 9.88 -5.31
N VAL A 257 -21.10 8.97 -4.34
CA VAL A 257 -21.46 7.56 -4.58
C VAL A 257 -22.95 7.40 -4.88
N HIS A 258 -23.83 8.13 -4.19
CA HIS A 258 -25.27 7.92 -4.28
C HIS A 258 -25.99 8.86 -5.25
N SER A 259 -25.44 10.05 -5.54
CA SER A 259 -26.05 11.00 -6.48
C SER A 259 -25.20 11.32 -7.70
N GLY A 260 -24.03 10.67 -7.84
CA GLY A 260 -23.12 10.94 -8.96
C GLY A 260 -22.50 12.33 -8.90
N TYR A 261 -22.50 12.97 -7.73
CA TYR A 261 -21.98 14.32 -7.53
C TYR A 261 -20.53 14.47 -8.02
N ARG A 262 -20.18 15.68 -8.45
CA ARG A 262 -18.84 16.07 -8.89
C ARG A 262 -18.31 17.12 -7.92
N PRO A 263 -17.43 16.72 -6.97
CA PRO A 263 -16.86 17.66 -6.02
C PRO A 263 -15.92 18.62 -6.74
N SER A 264 -15.86 19.85 -6.23
CA SER A 264 -14.84 20.82 -6.61
C SER A 264 -13.46 20.43 -6.05
N GLU A 265 -12.40 21.04 -6.59
CA GLU A 265 -11.05 20.92 -6.04
C GLU A 265 -11.02 21.32 -4.57
N THR A 266 -11.65 22.44 -4.22
CA THR A 266 -11.74 22.92 -2.83
C THR A 266 -12.41 21.90 -1.91
N GLU A 267 -13.49 21.24 -2.34
CA GLU A 267 -14.12 20.19 -1.54
C GLU A 267 -13.21 18.97 -1.35
N ALA A 268 -12.42 18.59 -2.37
CA ALA A 268 -11.48 17.48 -2.26
C ALA A 268 -10.29 17.81 -1.35
N VAL A 269 -9.75 19.02 -1.42
CA VAL A 269 -8.69 19.51 -0.52
C VAL A 269 -9.21 19.65 0.91
N ASP A 270 -10.43 20.16 1.10
CA ASP A 270 -11.08 20.21 2.41
C ASP A 270 -11.29 18.81 3.00
N ALA A 271 -11.67 17.83 2.16
CA ALA A 271 -11.83 16.44 2.56
C ALA A 271 -10.49 15.84 3.00
N GLU A 272 -9.40 16.15 2.29
CA GLU A 272 -8.05 15.70 2.65
C GLU A 272 -7.64 16.27 4.02
N ALA A 273 -7.73 17.59 4.19
CA ALA A 273 -7.40 18.25 5.45
C ALA A 273 -8.26 17.72 6.62
N ALA A 274 -9.53 17.40 6.37
CA ALA A 274 -10.42 16.80 7.35
C ALA A 274 -10.00 15.37 7.72
N ALA A 275 -9.58 14.54 6.76
CA ALA A 275 -9.09 13.19 7.00
C ALA A 275 -7.80 13.20 7.83
N ASP A 276 -6.85 14.09 7.52
CA ASP A 276 -5.59 14.21 8.26
C ASP A 276 -5.84 14.75 9.68
N SER A 277 -6.71 15.75 9.83
CA SER A 277 -7.12 16.26 11.14
C SER A 277 -7.76 15.18 12.01
N LEU A 278 -8.57 14.29 11.40
CA LEU A 278 -9.20 13.17 12.09
C LEU A 278 -8.17 12.12 12.54
N ARG A 279 -7.21 11.79 11.67
CA ARG A 279 -6.10 10.90 12.00
C ARG A 279 -5.31 11.45 13.18
N ASP A 280 -4.99 12.73 13.18
CA ASP A 280 -4.22 13.37 14.24
C ASP A 280 -5.00 13.47 15.56
N PHE A 281 -6.31 13.76 15.50
CA PHE A 281 -7.19 13.69 16.66
C PHE A 281 -7.15 12.29 17.29
N THR A 282 -7.30 11.26 16.47
CA THR A 282 -7.30 9.87 16.90
C THR A 282 -5.95 9.46 17.48
N ALA A 283 -4.85 9.86 16.84
CA ALA A 283 -3.48 9.67 17.31
C ALA A 283 -3.26 10.33 18.69
N ARG A 284 -3.70 11.59 18.88
CA ARG A 284 -3.60 12.28 20.18
C ARG A 284 -4.33 11.54 21.29
N ARG A 285 -5.51 10.99 20.99
CA ARG A 285 -6.28 10.22 21.98
C ARG A 285 -5.62 8.90 22.31
N LEU A 286 -5.15 8.16 21.30
CA LEU A 286 -4.47 6.88 21.50
C LEU A 286 -3.17 7.04 22.27
N SER A 287 -2.35 8.06 21.95
CA SER A 287 -1.06 8.30 22.61
C SER A 287 -1.20 8.56 24.12
N ALA A 288 -2.31 9.16 24.55
CA ALA A 288 -2.62 9.37 25.97
C ALA A 288 -2.91 8.04 26.71
N LEU A 289 -3.21 6.96 25.98
CA LEU A 289 -3.68 5.68 26.51
C LEU A 289 -2.66 4.55 26.36
N GLY A 290 -1.37 4.86 26.13
CA GLY A 290 -0.32 3.84 25.99
C GLY A 290 -0.10 2.92 27.20
N ARG A 291 -0.69 3.23 28.37
CA ARG A 291 -0.75 2.27 29.49
C ARG A 291 -1.92 1.28 29.37
N LYS A 292 -3.06 1.71 28.81
CA LYS A 292 -4.26 0.88 28.63
C LYS A 292 -4.15 0.04 27.36
N TYR A 293 -3.65 0.62 26.26
CA TYR A 293 -3.47 -0.03 24.97
C TYR A 293 -2.02 0.08 24.47
N PRO A 294 -1.05 -0.49 25.18
CA PRO A 294 0.35 -0.43 24.77
C PRO A 294 0.62 -1.05 23.40
N CYS A 295 0.01 -2.20 23.08
CA CYS A 295 0.23 -2.87 21.79
C CYS A 295 -0.34 -2.04 20.64
N THR A 296 -1.58 -1.57 20.79
CA THR A 296 -2.23 -0.70 19.80
C THR A 296 -1.43 0.59 19.59
N ASN A 297 -0.91 1.20 20.66
CA ASN A 297 -0.03 2.37 20.56
C ASN A 297 1.23 2.06 19.75
N VAL A 298 1.90 0.95 20.07
CA VAL A 298 3.10 0.51 19.36
C VAL A 298 2.82 0.33 17.88
N VAL A 299 1.79 -0.43 17.50
CA VAL A 299 1.46 -0.66 16.10
C VAL A 299 1.12 0.64 15.37
N PHE A 300 0.45 1.58 16.05
CA PHE A 300 0.05 2.86 15.46
C PHE A 300 1.22 3.85 15.27
N PHE A 301 2.22 3.84 16.15
CA PHE A 301 3.28 4.86 16.15
C PHE A 301 4.66 4.36 15.75
N VAL A 302 4.87 3.04 15.70
CA VAL A 302 6.16 2.47 15.32
C VAL A 302 6.25 2.38 13.78
N ASP A 303 7.46 2.65 13.27
CA ASP A 303 7.91 2.58 11.87
C ASP A 303 7.76 3.83 11.00
N GLN A 304 7.35 4.98 11.54
CA GLN A 304 7.53 6.28 10.86
C GLN A 304 7.98 7.34 11.88
N PRO A 305 9.02 8.15 11.59
CA PRO A 305 9.28 9.32 12.40
C PRO A 305 8.04 10.22 12.34
N PRO A 306 7.40 10.50 13.49
CA PRO A 306 6.23 11.35 13.49
C PRO A 306 6.64 12.75 12.98
N PRO A 307 5.80 13.43 12.17
CA PRO A 307 6.02 14.82 11.81
C PRO A 307 6.34 15.65 13.06
N GLN A 308 7.10 16.73 12.91
CA GLN A 308 7.44 17.59 14.05
C GLN A 308 6.15 18.11 14.72
N GLY A 309 5.98 17.80 16.01
CA GLY A 309 4.78 18.14 16.78
C GLY A 309 3.64 17.10 16.72
N ALA A 310 3.78 16.02 15.94
CA ALA A 310 2.81 14.94 15.92
C ALA A 310 2.90 14.07 17.20
N PRO A 311 1.79 13.45 17.61
CA PRO A 311 1.78 12.53 18.74
C PRO A 311 2.76 11.38 18.53
N THR A 312 3.47 11.01 19.58
CA THR A 312 4.44 9.92 19.57
C THR A 312 4.09 8.90 20.66
N LEU A 313 4.76 7.75 20.67
CA LEU A 313 4.65 6.80 21.77
C LEU A 313 4.88 7.50 23.11
N ASN A 314 3.96 7.33 24.05
CA ASN A 314 4.19 7.76 25.42
C ASN A 314 5.19 6.83 26.13
N ARG A 315 5.66 7.22 27.32
CA ARG A 315 6.64 6.43 28.09
C ARG A 315 6.18 5.00 28.34
N ALA A 316 4.93 4.79 28.74
CA ALA A 316 4.40 3.45 29.04
C ALA A 316 4.42 2.52 27.82
N ALA A 317 4.04 3.02 26.64
CA ALA A 317 4.08 2.25 25.40
C ALA A 317 5.52 1.96 24.94
N ARG A 318 6.47 2.87 25.18
CA ARG A 318 7.90 2.61 24.92
C ARG A 318 8.47 1.53 25.84
N ASP A 319 8.17 1.62 27.13
CA ASP A 319 8.61 0.63 28.11
C ASP A 319 8.03 -0.76 27.77
N TRP A 320 6.76 -0.80 27.37
CA TRP A 320 6.13 -2.03 26.87
C TRP A 320 6.79 -2.56 25.60
N LEU A 321 7.11 -1.69 24.61
CA LEU A 321 7.79 -2.09 23.39
C LEU A 321 9.16 -2.69 23.68
N LEU A 322 9.94 -2.10 24.58
CA LEU A 322 11.25 -2.63 24.98
C LEU A 322 11.11 -4.03 25.60
N ALA A 323 10.06 -4.27 26.39
CA ALA A 323 9.80 -5.56 27.01
C ALA A 323 9.19 -6.61 26.06
N ASN A 324 8.54 -6.20 24.96
CA ASN A 324 7.77 -7.09 24.08
C ASN A 324 8.25 -7.06 22.62
N ARG A 325 9.44 -6.51 22.34
CA ARG A 325 9.94 -6.33 20.97
C ARG A 325 9.96 -7.64 20.19
N GLU A 326 10.44 -8.71 20.80
CA GLU A 326 10.57 -10.04 20.17
C GLU A 326 9.21 -10.72 19.93
N SER A 327 8.17 -10.34 20.69
CA SER A 327 6.82 -10.93 20.57
C SER A 327 5.84 -10.05 19.79
N LEU A 328 6.27 -8.89 19.29
CA LEU A 328 5.39 -7.94 18.60
C LEU A 328 4.75 -8.55 17.35
N ASP A 329 5.52 -9.28 16.55
CA ASP A 329 5.00 -9.93 15.34
C ASP A 329 4.02 -11.05 15.66
N ALA A 330 4.25 -11.82 16.73
CA ALA A 330 3.31 -12.83 17.21
C ALA A 330 1.98 -12.18 17.66
N LYS A 331 2.05 -11.05 18.35
CA LYS A 331 0.86 -10.28 18.77
C LYS A 331 0.07 -9.73 17.57
N ARG A 332 0.76 -9.23 16.55
CA ARG A 332 0.14 -8.80 15.29
C ARG A 332 -0.58 -9.97 14.60
N ALA A 333 0.05 -11.14 14.53
CA ALA A 333 -0.55 -12.34 13.96
C ALA A 333 -1.78 -12.84 14.75
N GLU A 334 -1.74 -12.76 16.07
CA GLU A 334 -2.87 -13.07 16.95
C GLU A 334 -4.06 -12.14 16.67
N HIS A 335 -3.82 -10.82 16.61
CA HIS A 335 -4.84 -9.85 16.24
C HIS A 335 -5.45 -10.15 14.86
N ASN A 336 -4.62 -10.48 13.87
CA ASN A 336 -5.12 -10.77 12.51
C ASN A 336 -6.02 -12.00 12.49
N THR A 337 -5.60 -13.07 13.17
CA THR A 337 -6.40 -14.29 13.33
C THR A 337 -7.75 -13.98 13.99
N TRP A 338 -7.74 -13.18 15.06
CA TRP A 338 -8.96 -12.72 15.72
C TRP A 338 -9.83 -11.88 14.76
N ARG A 339 -9.23 -10.97 13.99
CA ARG A 339 -9.94 -10.08 13.08
C ARG A 339 -10.61 -10.84 11.92
N GLU A 340 -9.93 -11.85 11.37
CA GLU A 340 -10.50 -12.74 10.36
C GLU A 340 -11.70 -13.51 10.90
N ALA A 341 -11.61 -14.03 12.13
CA ALA A 341 -12.72 -14.71 12.78
C ALA A 341 -13.92 -13.79 13.00
N VAL A 342 -13.68 -12.53 13.41
CA VAL A 342 -14.72 -11.49 13.53
C VAL A 342 -15.37 -11.20 12.17
N ASN A 343 -14.57 -10.99 11.12
CA ASN A 343 -15.09 -10.73 9.77
C ASN A 343 -15.95 -11.91 9.26
N ALA A 344 -15.52 -13.15 9.53
CA ALA A 344 -16.29 -14.34 9.20
C ALA A 344 -17.62 -14.40 9.97
N ALA A 345 -17.63 -14.02 11.25
CA ALA A 345 -18.85 -13.94 12.06
C ALA A 345 -19.82 -12.84 11.57
N VAL A 346 -19.32 -11.65 11.23
CA VAL A 346 -20.13 -10.58 10.61
C VAL A 346 -20.76 -11.07 9.30
N SER A 347 -19.98 -11.75 8.45
CA SER A 347 -20.46 -12.29 7.17
C SER A 347 -21.52 -13.37 7.33
N ARG A 348 -21.51 -14.13 8.44
CA ARG A 348 -22.58 -15.07 8.76
C ARG A 348 -23.84 -14.34 9.20
N ARG A 349 -23.71 -13.29 10.02
CA ARG A 349 -24.83 -12.47 10.52
C ARG A 349 -25.56 -11.74 9.40
N SER A 350 -24.86 -11.25 8.38
CA SER A 350 -25.49 -10.53 7.25
C SER A 350 -26.27 -11.43 6.28
N ARG A 351 -26.13 -12.76 6.38
CA ARG A 351 -26.83 -13.75 5.55
C ARG A 351 -28.09 -14.32 6.22
N LEU A 352 -28.31 -14.02 7.49
CA LEU A 352 -29.51 -14.37 8.26
C LEU A 352 -30.47 -13.18 8.23
#